data_AF-A0ABD5W986-F1
#
_entry.id   AF-A0ABD5W986-F1
#
_cell.length_a   1.000
_cell.length_b   1.000
_cell.length_c   1.000
_cell.angle_alpha   90.00
_cell.angle_beta   90.00
_cell.angle_gamma   90.00
#
_symmetry.space_group_name_H-M   'P 1'
#
loop_
_entity.id
_entity.type
_entity.pdbx_description
1 polymer ?
#
loop_
_entity_poly.entity_id
_entity_poly.type
_entity_poly.pdbx_seq_one_letter_code
_entity_poly.pdbx_strand_id
1 'polypeptide(L)' 'MVVEANELQTKLEEKGELMAAVSEFDEPLEMHLHDTVIDDGTVHIDLTDGMLTFDADEVVAVWHHTHSLADFGLED' A
#
# COMPACT_ATOMS: atom_id res chain seq x y z
N MET A 1 12.96 -8.51 1.34
CA MET A 1 13.54 -7.42 2.17
C MET A 1 12.38 -6.98 3.03
N VAL A 2 12.44 -7.17 4.35
CA VAL A 2 11.32 -6.80 5.22
C VAL A 2 11.26 -5.28 5.24
N VAL A 3 10.10 -4.70 4.96
CA VAL A 3 9.89 -3.24 5.01
C VAL A 3 9.34 -2.92 6.39
N GLU A 4 10.09 -2.15 7.18
CA GLU A 4 9.70 -1.81 8.54
C GLU A 4 8.45 -0.91 8.56
N ALA A 5 7.51 -1.13 9.49
CA ALA A 5 6.24 -0.40 9.56
C ALA A 5 6.40 1.13 9.59
N ASN A 6 7.39 1.64 10.33
CA ASN A 6 7.71 3.07 10.40
C ASN A 6 8.16 3.65 9.05
N GLU A 7 8.84 2.85 8.22
CA GLU A 7 9.27 3.25 6.88
C GLU A 7 8.07 3.32 5.92
N LEU A 8 7.12 2.39 6.06
CA LEU A 8 5.87 2.36 5.31
C LEU A 8 5.00 3.58 5.62
N GLN A 9 4.80 3.89 6.91
CA GLN A 9 4.03 5.06 7.36
C GLN A 9 4.63 6.37 6.85
N THR A 10 5.95 6.55 7.00
CA THR A 10 6.63 7.76 6.53
C THR A 10 6.47 7.96 5.02
N LYS A 11 6.60 6.89 4.23
CA LYS A 11 6.44 6.96 2.77
C LYS A 11 5.00 7.29 2.38
N LEU A 12 4.00 6.77 3.10
CA LEU A 12 2.60 7.04 2.80
C LEU A 12 2.26 8.51 3.09
N GLU A 13 2.72 9.03 4.23
CA GLU A 13 2.53 10.44 4.59
C GLU A 13 3.22 11.41 3.62
N GLU A 14 4.41 11.06 3.12
CA GLU A 14 5.14 11.90 2.16
C GLU A 14 4.53 11.90 0.76
N LYS A 15 3.86 10.81 0.35
CA LYS A 15 3.43 10.59 -1.03
C LYS A 15 1.92 10.65 -1.23
N GLY A 16 1.15 10.45 -0.17
CA GLY A 16 -0.32 10.35 -0.22
C GLY A 16 -0.85 9.03 -0.80
N GLU A 17 -0.03 8.26 -1.52
CA GLU A 17 -0.39 6.93 -2.04
C GLU A 17 0.82 5.98 -2.15
N LEU A 18 0.59 4.68 -1.95
CA LEU A 18 1.58 3.63 -2.17
C LEU A 18 0.91 2.36 -2.73
N MET A 19 1.64 1.64 -3.56
CA MET A 19 1.35 0.27 -3.94
C MET A 19 2.13 -0.67 -3.04
N ALA A 20 1.52 -1.75 -2.59
CA ALA A 20 2.20 -2.79 -1.84
C ALA A 20 1.90 -4.19 -2.41
N ALA A 21 2.88 -5.09 -2.34
CA ALA A 21 2.71 -6.51 -2.58
C ALA A 21 2.82 -7.26 -1.24
N VAL A 22 1.83 -8.08 -0.90
CA VAL A 22 1.74 -8.79 0.39
C VAL A 22 1.83 -10.30 0.17
N SER A 23 2.70 -11.01 0.91
CA SER A 23 2.99 -12.45 0.72
C SER A 23 2.07 -13.42 1.45
N GLU A 24 1.16 -12.93 2.30
CA GLU A 24 0.31 -13.78 3.17
C GLU A 24 -0.69 -14.67 2.38
N PHE A 25 -0.86 -14.41 1.08
CA PHE A 25 -1.81 -15.11 0.21
C PHE A 25 -1.09 -16.11 -0.72
N ASP A 26 -1.82 -17.13 -1.20
CA ASP A 26 -1.29 -18.17 -2.12
C ASP A 26 -0.59 -17.57 -3.36
N GLU A 27 -1.01 -16.37 -3.78
CA GLU A 27 -0.29 -15.49 -4.71
C GLU A 27 -0.21 -14.08 -4.11
N PRO A 28 0.89 -13.32 -4.28
CA PRO A 28 1.02 -12.00 -3.70
C PRO A 28 -0.10 -11.07 -4.16
N LEU A 29 -0.82 -10.48 -3.21
CA LEU A 29 -1.88 -9.54 -3.51
C LEU A 29 -1.26 -8.15 -3.70
N GLU A 30 -1.43 -7.58 -4.90
CA GLU A 30 -1.03 -6.20 -5.19
C GLU A 30 -2.19 -5.25 -4.89
N MET A 31 -1.95 -4.26 -4.03
CA MET A 31 -2.99 -3.33 -3.57
C MET A 31 -2.52 -1.88 -3.61
N HIS A 32 -3.46 -0.99 -3.93
CA HIS A 32 -3.33 0.44 -3.72
C HIS A 32 -3.70 0.75 -2.26
N LEU A 33 -2.77 1.31 -1.51
CA LEU A 33 -2.99 1.75 -0.14
C LEU A 33 -3.38 3.22 -0.13
N HIS A 34 -4.64 3.46 0.20
CA HIS A 34 -5.19 4.76 0.59
C HIS A 34 -6.00 4.57 1.86
N ASP A 35 -6.12 5.61 2.70
CA ASP A 35 -6.92 5.55 3.93
C ASP A 35 -6.59 4.33 4.82
N THR A 36 -5.31 3.97 4.88
CA THR A 36 -4.77 2.82 5.61
C THR A 36 -4.23 3.25 6.96
N VAL A 37 -4.52 2.49 8.02
CA VAL A 37 -3.94 2.68 9.36
C VAL A 37 -2.91 1.58 9.61
N ILE A 38 -1.71 1.97 10.02
CA ILE A 38 -0.65 1.04 10.42
C ILE A 38 -0.33 1.30 11.90
N ASP A 39 -0.64 0.36 12.78
CA ASP A 39 -0.39 0.47 14.22
C ASP A 39 -0.01 -0.89 14.82
N ASP A 40 0.87 -0.89 15.82
CA ASP A 40 1.40 -2.09 16.51
C ASP A 40 1.87 -3.22 15.56
N GLY A 41 2.49 -2.87 14.43
CA GLY A 41 2.96 -3.84 13.43
C GLY A 41 1.86 -4.46 12.57
N THR A 42 0.62 -3.98 12.69
CA THR A 42 -0.53 -4.45 11.91
C THR A 42 -0.96 -3.39 10.91
N VAL A 43 -1.36 -3.81 9.71
CA VAL A 43 -1.95 -2.98 8.67
C VAL A 43 -3.46 -3.18 8.64
N HIS A 44 -4.22 -2.09 8.68
CA HIS A 44 -5.67 -2.07 8.59
C HIS A 44 -6.14 -1.23 7.40
N ILE A 45 -6.95 -1.85 6.54
CA ILE A 45 -7.52 -1.20 5.36
C ILE A 45 -9.05 -1.33 5.44
N ASP A 46 -9.75 -0.19 5.47
CA ASP A 46 -11.20 -0.15 5.34
C ASP A 46 -11.59 -0.38 3.87
N LEU A 47 -12.30 -1.48 3.63
CA LEU A 47 -12.89 -1.82 2.34
C LEU A 47 -14.38 -1.45 2.35
N THR A 48 -14.99 -1.38 1.17
CA THR A 48 -16.43 -1.04 1.05
C THR A 48 -17.35 -2.06 1.71
N ASP A 49 -16.86 -3.27 1.95
CA ASP A 49 -17.60 -4.42 2.45
C ASP A 49 -16.97 -5.07 3.70
N GLY A 50 -15.96 -4.43 4.30
CA GLY A 50 -15.31 -4.96 5.49
C GLY A 50 -14.00 -4.27 5.82
N MET A 51 -13.20 -4.90 6.67
CA MET A 51 -11.86 -4.45 7.02
C MET A 51 -10.89 -5.58 6.72
N LEU A 52 -9.84 -5.27 5.96
CA LEU A 52 -8.73 -6.17 5.73
C LEU A 52 -7.64 -5.86 6.76
N THR A 53 -7.14 -6.90 7.43
CA THR A 53 -6.09 -6.80 8.44
C THR A 53 -5.02 -7.83 8.16
N PHE A 54 -3.75 -7.42 8.16
CA PHE A 54 -2.59 -8.29 7.99
C PHE A 54 -1.35 -7.74 8.73
N ASP A 55 -0.38 -8.59 9.01
CA ASP A 55 0.88 -8.19 9.64
C ASP A 55 1.74 -7.38 8.66
N ALA A 56 2.36 -6.29 9.12
CA ALA A 56 3.22 -5.44 8.28
C ALA A 56 4.43 -6.22 7.72
N ASP A 57 4.88 -7.25 8.43
CA ASP A 57 5.98 -8.12 8.02
C ASP A 57 5.64 -8.95 6.76
N GLU A 58 4.36 -9.09 6.43
CA GLU A 58 3.90 -9.76 5.21
C GLU A 58 3.99 -8.86 3.97
N VAL A 59 4.32 -7.57 4.12
CA VAL A 59 4.55 -6.68 2.98
C VAL A 59 5.94 -6.92 2.38
N VAL A 60 5.98 -7.49 1.17
CA VAL A 60 7.22 -7.88 0.50
C VAL A 60 7.78 -6.85 -0.48
N ALA A 61 6.96 -5.93 -0.98
CA ALA A 61 7.41 -4.82 -1.82
C ALA A 61 6.45 -3.62 -1.73
N VAL A 62 6.97 -2.40 -1.90
CA VAL A 62 6.17 -1.17 -1.93
C VAL A 62 6.71 -0.22 -3.01
N TRP A 63 5.85 0.41 -3.80
CA TRP A 63 6.23 1.42 -4.80
C TRP A 63 5.24 2.59 -4.85
N HIS A 64 5.71 3.74 -5.30
CA HIS A 64 4.84 4.91 -5.50
C HIS A 64 4.02 4.71 -6.78
N HIS A 65 2.69 4.80 -6.68
CA HIS A 65 1.84 4.86 -7.85
C HIS A 65 1.88 6.29 -8.40
N THR A 66 2.08 6.45 -9.70
CA THR A 66 2.00 7.77 -10.35
C THR A 66 1.25 7.64 -11.65
N HIS A 67 0.41 8.62 -11.95
CA HIS A 67 -0.15 8.80 -13.27
C HIS A 67 0.48 9.99 -13.98
N SER A 68 0.66 9.84 -15.29
CA SER A 68 1.01 10.92 -16.20
C SER A 68 -0.25 11.47 -16.89
N LEU A 69 -0.16 12.69 -17.44
CA LEU A 69 -1.21 13.22 -18.30
C LEU A 69 -1.41 12.37 -19.56
N ALA A 70 -0.34 11.72 -20.05
CA ALA A 70 -0.37 10.78 -21.16
C ALA A 70 -1.32 9.60 -20.89
N ASP A 71 -1.27 9.07 -19.66
CA ASP A 71 -2.10 7.92 -19.25
C ASP A 71 -3.60 8.23 -19.32
N PHE A 72 -3.96 9.52 -19.18
CA PHE A 72 -5.33 9.99 -19.28
C PHE A 72 -5.68 10.60 -20.64
N GLY A 73 -4.75 10.62 -21.60
CA GLY A 73 -4.94 11.27 -22.89
C GLY A 73 -5.12 12.79 -22.78
N LEU A 74 -4.47 13.41 -21.79
CA LEU A 74 -4.54 14.84 -21.48
C LEU A 74 -3.24 15.58 -21.82
N GLU A 75 -2.39 15.00 -22.67
CA GLU A 75 -1.23 15.72 -23.21
C GLU A 75 -1.67 16.73 -24.27
N ASP A 76 -1.19 17.98 -24.14
CA ASP A 76 -1.38 19.08 -25.11
C ASP A 76 -0.79 18.76 -26.50
#